data_AF-A0A526PT12-F1
#
_entry.id   AF-A0A526PT12-F1
#
_cell.length_a   1.000
_cell.length_b   1.000
_cell.length_c   1.000
_cell.angle_alpha   90.00
_cell.angle_beta   90.00
_cell.angle_gamma   90.00
#
_symmetry.space_group_name_H-M   'P 1'
#
loop_
_entity.id
_entity.type
_entity.pdbx_description
1 polymer ?
#
loop_
_entity_poly.entity_id
_entity_poly.type
_entity_poly.pdbx_seq_one_letter_code
_entity_poly.pdbx_strand_id
1 'polypeptide(L)'
;NGELTGSHIIEETGAFNFPVTITNTHSCGVTRDGTLRWMHKVLPAALDTGWGLPVAAETYDGFLNDINGHHVSFDDVAGALDSAAVGAIEEGSVGGGTGMISFGFK
;
A
#
# COMPACT_ATOMS: atom_id res chain seq x y z
N ASN A 1 9.56 10.91 -9.39
CA ASN A 1 8.98 11.94 -8.53
C ASN A 1 7.74 11.31 -7.92
N GLY A 2 7.88 10.78 -6.72
CA GLY A 2 6.88 9.91 -6.09
C GLY A 2 7.30 9.52 -4.69
N GLU A 3 6.46 8.74 -4.02
CA GLU A 3 6.60 8.37 -2.61
C GLU A 3 6.86 6.87 -2.43
N LEU A 4 7.71 6.55 -1.46
CA LEU A 4 7.99 5.21 -0.97
C LEU A 4 8.34 5.30 0.51
N THR A 5 7.34 5.07 1.37
CA THR A 5 7.55 5.10 2.82
C THR A 5 8.44 3.94 3.26
N GLY A 6 9.13 4.08 4.39
CA GLY A 6 10.00 3.03 4.92
C GLY A 6 11.34 2.85 4.18
N SER A 7 11.60 3.61 3.11
CA SER A 7 12.87 3.59 2.40
C SER A 7 14.08 3.91 3.29
N HIS A 8 13.96 4.89 4.20
CA HIS A 8 15.03 5.23 5.12
C HIS A 8 15.39 4.10 6.10
N ILE A 9 14.41 3.33 6.59
CA ILE A 9 14.72 2.20 7.49
C ILE A 9 15.35 1.04 6.71
N ILE A 10 14.97 0.87 5.45
CA ILE A 10 15.60 -0.10 4.55
C ILE A 10 17.05 0.28 4.29
N GLU A 11 17.33 1.56 4.01
CA GLU A 11 18.69 2.05 3.81
C GLU A 11 19.56 1.86 5.05
N GLU A 12 19.02 2.19 6.23
CA GLU A 12 19.75 2.09 7.50
C GLU A 12 20.00 0.64 7.94
N THR A 13 19.01 -0.24 7.80
CA THR A 13 19.04 -1.57 8.42
C THR A 13 19.20 -2.72 7.43
N GLY A 14 19.03 -2.46 6.12
CA GLY A 14 18.95 -3.48 5.08
C GLY A 14 17.66 -4.32 5.14
N ALA A 15 16.68 -3.94 5.96
CA ALA A 15 15.46 -4.70 6.21
C ALA A 15 14.23 -3.79 6.40
N PHE A 16 13.06 -4.39 6.25
CA PHE A 16 11.78 -3.80 6.65
C PHE A 16 10.87 -4.87 7.25
N ASN A 17 9.82 -4.42 7.92
CA ASN A 17 8.78 -5.28 8.48
C ASN A 17 7.42 -4.96 7.84
N PHE A 18 6.47 -5.89 8.01
CA PHE A 18 5.10 -5.79 7.52
C PHE A 18 4.95 -5.88 5.98
N PRO A 19 3.73 -6.07 5.47
CA PRO A 19 3.48 -6.11 4.03
C PRO A 19 3.80 -4.79 3.32
N VAL A 20 4.07 -4.88 2.01
CA VAL A 20 4.19 -3.73 1.10
C VAL A 20 2.82 -3.41 0.51
N THR A 21 2.43 -2.14 0.52
CA THR A 21 1.21 -1.67 -0.16
C THR A 21 1.56 -0.80 -1.36
N ILE A 22 0.77 -0.91 -2.44
CA ILE A 22 0.93 -0.11 -3.66
C ILE A 22 -0.43 0.44 -4.06
N THR A 23 -0.55 1.76 -4.23
CA THR A 23 -1.83 2.47 -4.42
C THR A 23 -1.67 3.73 -5.28
N ASN A 24 -2.68 4.60 -5.31
CA ASN A 24 -2.60 5.93 -5.91
C ASN A 24 -1.87 6.94 -5.01
N THR A 25 -1.34 8.00 -5.63
CA THR A 25 -0.53 9.03 -4.97
C THR A 25 -1.15 9.61 -3.70
N HIS A 26 -2.43 9.98 -3.71
CA HIS A 26 -3.08 10.62 -2.55
C HIS A 26 -3.52 9.63 -1.47
N SER A 27 -3.41 8.33 -1.73
CA SER A 27 -3.77 7.26 -0.80
C SER A 27 -2.56 6.59 -0.16
N CYS A 28 -1.32 6.98 -0.52
CA CYS A 28 -0.08 6.40 0.02
C CYS A 28 -0.03 6.47 1.57
N GLY A 29 -0.46 7.59 2.15
CA GLY A 29 -0.56 7.73 3.61
C GLY A 29 -1.62 6.80 4.23
N VAL A 30 -2.78 6.66 3.59
CA VAL A 30 -3.89 5.80 4.08
C VAL A 30 -3.48 4.33 4.06
N THR A 31 -2.79 3.85 3.03
CA THR A 31 -2.34 2.45 2.98
C THR A 31 -1.24 2.16 3.99
N ARG A 32 -0.34 3.11 4.23
CA ARG A 32 0.67 3.03 5.30
C ARG A 32 0.02 2.90 6.68
N ASP A 33 -0.93 3.78 7.01
CA ASP A 33 -1.62 3.76 8.30
C ASP A 33 -2.57 2.56 8.43
N GLY A 34 -3.22 2.16 7.33
CA GLY A 34 -4.08 0.99 7.28
C GLY A 34 -3.32 -0.30 7.55
N THR A 35 -2.08 -0.40 7.08
CA THR A 35 -1.19 -1.53 7.41
C THR A 35 -0.96 -1.63 8.92
N LEU A 36 -0.72 -0.51 9.62
CA LEU A 36 -0.57 -0.52 11.09
C LEU A 36 -1.86 -0.93 11.80
N ARG A 37 -3.02 -0.42 11.35
CA ARG A 37 -4.33 -0.78 11.91
C ARG A 37 -4.62 -2.27 11.72
N TRP A 38 -4.31 -2.80 10.54
CA TRP A 38 -4.44 -4.23 10.24
C TRP A 38 -3.50 -5.06 11.10
N MET A 39 -2.22 -4.71 11.18
CA MET A 39 -1.23 -5.39 12.03
C MET A 39 -1.67 -5.43 13.50
N HIS A 40 -2.21 -4.33 14.04
CA HIS A 40 -2.73 -4.29 15.41
C HIS A 40 -3.90 -5.27 15.62
N LYS A 41 -4.71 -5.54 14.59
CA LYS A 41 -5.81 -6.49 14.64
C LYS A 41 -5.32 -7.94 14.55
N VAL A 42 -4.39 -8.25 13.64
CA VAL A 42 -4.02 -9.64 13.33
C VAL A 42 -2.83 -10.16 14.13
N LEU A 43 -1.93 -9.26 14.56
CA LEU A 43 -0.76 -9.59 15.37
C LEU A 43 -0.38 -8.42 16.29
N PRO A 44 -1.20 -8.12 17.33
CA PRO A 44 -0.96 -6.99 18.23
C PRO A 44 0.46 -6.97 18.82
N ALA A 45 0.98 -8.14 19.19
CA ALA A 45 2.32 -8.31 19.76
C ALA A 45 3.47 -7.78 18.88
N ALA A 46 3.26 -7.67 17.56
CA ALA A 46 4.26 -7.09 16.65
C ALA A 46 4.40 -5.57 16.79
N LEU A 47 3.45 -4.90 17.48
CA LEU A 47 3.45 -3.46 17.74
C LEU A 47 3.61 -3.12 19.23
N ASP A 48 3.48 -4.08 20.15
CA ASP A 48 3.51 -3.83 21.60
C ASP A 48 4.88 -3.38 22.12
N THR A 49 5.97 -3.73 21.42
CA THR A 49 7.34 -3.46 21.88
C THR A 49 8.11 -2.48 20.98
N GLY A 50 7.44 -1.76 20.08
CA GLY A 50 8.13 -0.85 19.15
C GLY A 50 7.21 -0.02 18.26
N TRP A 51 7.82 0.77 17.38
CA TRP A 51 7.13 1.53 16.34
C TRP A 51 7.15 0.77 15.02
N GLY A 52 6.11 0.98 14.21
CA GLY A 52 6.04 0.42 12.87
C GLY A 52 6.38 1.45 11.79
N LEU A 53 7.19 1.05 10.81
CA LEU A 53 7.51 1.83 9.60
C LEU A 53 7.12 1.01 8.35
N PRO A 54 5.82 0.85 8.04
CA PRO A 54 5.39 0.10 6.87
C PRO A 54 5.88 0.72 5.56
N VAL A 55 5.98 -0.13 4.54
CA VAL A 55 6.29 0.28 3.17
C VAL A 55 4.99 0.48 2.40
N ALA A 56 4.75 1.71 1.98
CA ALA A 56 3.69 2.10 1.06
C ALA A 56 4.30 2.85 -0.12
N ALA A 57 3.91 2.46 -1.32
CA ALA A 57 4.38 3.05 -2.56
C ALA A 57 3.18 3.50 -3.42
N GLU A 58 3.45 4.34 -4.40
CA GLU A 58 2.40 4.88 -5.25
C GLU A 58 2.81 5.11 -6.70
N THR A 59 1.79 5.19 -7.55
CA THR A 59 1.85 5.85 -8.85
C THR A 59 0.59 6.72 -9.04
N TYR A 60 0.65 7.69 -9.95
CA TYR A 60 -0.43 8.63 -10.18
C TYR A 60 -1.48 8.12 -11.17
N ASP A 61 -2.74 7.99 -10.74
CA ASP A 61 -3.88 7.57 -11.57
C ASP A 61 -4.91 8.68 -11.85
N GLY A 62 -4.60 9.94 -11.54
CA GLY A 62 -5.59 11.04 -11.65
C GLY A 62 -6.08 11.37 -13.07
N PHE A 63 -5.63 10.65 -14.10
CA PHE A 63 -6.23 10.69 -15.44
C PHE A 63 -7.52 9.87 -15.55
N LEU A 64 -7.62 8.76 -14.82
CA LEU A 64 -8.74 7.82 -14.85
C LEU A 64 -9.45 7.69 -13.50
N ASN A 65 -8.89 8.28 -12.45
CA ASN A 65 -9.40 8.26 -11.09
C ASN A 65 -9.66 9.69 -10.59
N ASP A 66 -10.74 9.87 -9.82
CA ASP A 66 -10.93 11.08 -9.01
C ASP A 66 -10.02 11.00 -7.77
N ILE A 67 -8.73 11.27 -7.99
CA ILE A 67 -7.69 11.06 -6.97
C ILE A 67 -7.85 11.96 -5.73
N ASN A 68 -8.60 13.07 -5.85
CA ASN A 68 -8.89 13.97 -4.73
C ASN A 68 -10.13 13.55 -3.92
N GLY A 69 -10.88 12.54 -4.38
CA GLY A 69 -12.06 12.04 -3.68
C GLY A 69 -11.74 11.14 -2.48
N HIS A 70 -10.47 10.78 -2.26
CA HIS A 70 -10.02 9.94 -1.15
C HIS A 70 -10.78 8.59 -1.04
N HIS A 71 -10.95 7.93 -2.18
CA HIS A 71 -11.78 6.72 -2.30
C HIS A 71 -11.20 5.47 -1.62
N VAL A 72 -9.88 5.40 -1.43
CA VAL A 72 -9.25 4.27 -0.73
C VAL A 72 -9.46 4.42 0.78
N SER A 73 -10.13 3.44 1.37
CA SER A 73 -10.43 3.37 2.80
C SER A 73 -9.54 2.37 3.53
N PHE A 74 -9.60 2.40 4.86
CA PHE A 74 -8.93 1.38 5.68
C PHE A 74 -9.49 -0.03 5.49
N ASP A 75 -10.77 -0.15 5.13
CA ASP A 75 -11.39 -1.46 4.86
C ASP A 75 -10.90 -2.02 3.53
N ASP A 76 -10.62 -1.17 2.53
CA ASP A 76 -9.98 -1.60 1.28
C ASP A 76 -8.56 -2.13 1.53
N VAL A 77 -7.79 -1.45 2.40
CA VAL A 77 -6.44 -1.89 2.79
C VAL A 77 -6.50 -3.24 3.51
N ALA A 78 -7.38 -3.36 4.51
CA ALA A 78 -7.56 -4.60 5.25
C ALA A 78 -8.02 -5.75 4.34
N GLY A 79 -8.96 -5.48 3.43
CA GLY A 79 -9.45 -6.45 2.46
C GLY A 79 -8.34 -6.93 1.51
N ALA A 80 -7.52 -6.03 1.00
CA ALA A 80 -6.37 -6.40 0.17
C ALA A 80 -5.38 -7.30 0.94
N LEU A 81 -5.04 -6.94 2.18
CA LEU A 81 -4.12 -7.71 3.04
C LEU A 81 -4.69 -9.08 3.43
N ASP A 82 -5.97 -9.16 3.79
CA ASP A 82 -6.66 -10.40 4.14
C ASP A 82 -6.81 -11.35 2.93
N SER A 83 -6.90 -10.79 1.71
CA SER A 83 -7.05 -11.55 0.46
C SER A 83 -5.73 -12.09 -0.12
N ALA A 84 -4.58 -11.73 0.47
CA ALA A 84 -3.27 -12.14 -0.04
C ALA A 84 -3.15 -13.69 -0.06
N ALA A 85 -2.84 -14.23 -1.22
CA ALA A 85 -2.80 -15.67 -1.45
C ALA A 85 -1.58 -16.09 -2.29
N VAL A 86 -1.21 -17.35 -2.17
CA VAL A 86 -0.21 -17.99 -3.03
C VAL A 86 -0.84 -18.43 -4.34
N GLY A 87 -0.01 -18.63 -5.38
CA GLY A 87 -0.44 -19.16 -6.67
C GLY A 87 -0.36 -18.12 -7.78
N ALA A 88 -1.24 -18.25 -8.78
CA ALA A 88 -1.30 -17.29 -9.88
C ALA A 88 -1.78 -15.93 -9.39
N ILE A 89 -1.12 -14.87 -9.83
CA ILE A 89 -1.41 -13.48 -9.46
C ILE A 89 -2.22 -12.86 -10.59
N GLU A 90 -3.30 -12.15 -10.25
CA GLU A 90 -4.08 -11.40 -11.22
C GLU A 90 -3.28 -10.19 -11.73
N GLU A 91 -3.28 -9.97 -13.05
CA GLU A 91 -2.54 -8.90 -13.71
C GLU A 91 -3.48 -7.96 -14.47
N GLY A 92 -3.03 -6.72 -14.72
CA GLY A 92 -3.77 -5.73 -15.49
C GLY A 92 -4.40 -4.64 -14.63
N SER A 93 -5.70 -4.40 -14.78
CA SER A 93 -6.42 -3.29 -14.13
C SER A 93 -6.92 -3.67 -12.73
N VAL A 94 -6.00 -4.04 -11.85
CA VAL A 94 -6.31 -4.56 -10.50
C VAL A 94 -5.46 -3.91 -9.42
N GLY A 95 -6.00 -3.88 -8.19
CA GLY A 95 -5.34 -3.27 -7.03
C GLY A 95 -4.93 -1.81 -7.30
N GLY A 96 -3.70 -1.45 -6.91
CA GLY A 96 -3.13 -0.13 -7.22
C GLY A 96 -2.97 0.16 -8.72
N GLY A 97 -2.99 -0.86 -9.59
CA GLY A 97 -2.88 -0.73 -11.05
C GLY A 97 -4.19 -0.34 -11.78
N THR A 98 -5.31 -0.30 -11.06
CA THR A 98 -6.66 -0.16 -11.64
C THR A 98 -6.81 1.06 -12.53
N GLY A 99 -6.36 2.24 -12.09
CA GLY A 99 -6.45 3.50 -12.83
C GLY A 99 -5.18 3.89 -13.61
N MET A 100 -4.20 3.00 -13.73
CA MET A 100 -2.87 3.34 -14.26
C MET A 100 -2.81 3.33 -15.79
N ILE A 101 -1.93 4.15 -16.35
CA ILE A 101 -1.64 4.23 -17.80
C ILE A 101 -0.15 3.96 -18.02
N SER A 102 0.16 3.11 -19.00
CA SER A 102 1.52 2.80 -19.43
C SER A 102 1.66 3.00 -20.94
N PHE A 103 2.60 3.85 -21.36
CA PHE A 103 2.85 4.20 -22.77
C PHE A 103 1.60 4.65 -23.57
N GLY A 104 0.63 5.26 -22.90
CA GLY A 104 -0.63 5.70 -23.52
C GLY A 104 -1.70 4.60 -23.66
N PHE A 105 -1.43 3.41 -23.14
CA PHE A 105 -2.37 2.28 -23.04
C PHE A 105 -2.70 1.99 -21.57
N LYS A 106 -3.75 1.19 -21.35
CA LYS A 106 -4.06 0.62 -20.04
C LYS A 106 -3.05 -0.46 -19.66
#